data_AF-A0A932ZFD5-F1
#
_entry.id   AF-A0A932ZFD5-F1
#
_cell.length_a   1.000
_cell.length_b   1.000
_cell.length_c   1.000
_cell.angle_alpha   90.00
_cell.angle_beta   90.00
_cell.angle_gamma   90.00
#
_symmetry.space_group_name_H-M   'P 1'
#
loop_
_entity.id
_entity.type
_entity.pdbx_description
1 polymer ?
#
loop_
_entity_poly.entity_id
_entity_poly.type
_entity_poly.pdbx_seq_one_letter_code
_entity_poly.pdbx_strand_id
1 'polypeptide(L)'
;MAVRKGAPKPDISSPEAFKRALLAAKSIAYPNPARGSAGGVHFAKVLDQLGIANEMKPKTVFSTPPAVVGDLVSKGEAELGVQQLHELMPVAGIEIVGPLPGDLQSPIVFAAAIMGGTKQTDASKALINFLRTPDAAALIKAKGMEPATP
;
A
#
# COMPACT_ATOMS: atom_id res chain seq x y z
N MET A 1 6.69 0.86 -0.12
CA MET A 1 7.36 1.26 1.14
C MET A 1 7.75 2.73 1.05
N ALA A 2 7.65 3.45 2.16
CA ALA A 2 8.05 4.85 2.27
C ALA A 2 8.88 5.09 3.54
N VAL A 3 9.65 6.18 3.51
CA VAL A 3 10.41 6.75 4.62
C VAL A 3 10.06 8.22 4.78
N ARG A 4 10.45 8.85 5.88
CA ARG A 4 10.35 10.30 6.02
C ARG A 4 11.21 10.98 4.95
N LYS A 5 10.75 12.13 4.43
CA LYS A 5 11.51 12.94 3.49
C LYS A 5 12.90 13.27 4.03
N GLY A 6 13.94 13.07 3.21
CA GLY A 6 15.35 13.25 3.61
C GLY A 6 15.95 12.15 4.48
N ALA A 7 15.18 11.12 4.87
CA ALA A 7 15.75 9.96 5.57
C ALA A 7 16.48 9.03 4.59
N PRO A 8 17.49 8.26 5.04
CA PRO A 8 18.13 7.24 4.23
C PRO A 8 17.11 6.24 3.68
N LYS A 9 17.26 5.88 2.40
CA LYS A 9 16.43 4.87 1.75
C LYS A 9 17.04 3.49 1.99
N PRO A 10 16.34 2.55 2.64
CA PRO A 10 16.84 1.19 2.79
C PRO A 10 16.94 0.51 1.42
N ASP A 11 17.88 -0.43 1.30
CA ASP A 11 17.92 -1.34 0.18
C ASP A 11 16.73 -2.32 0.24
N ILE A 12 15.89 -2.29 -0.80
CA ILE A 12 14.75 -3.19 -0.98
C ILE A 12 14.80 -3.91 -2.33
N SER A 13 15.99 -4.03 -2.91
CA SER A 13 16.19 -4.62 -4.25
C SER A 13 15.86 -6.12 -4.34
N SER A 14 15.88 -6.83 -3.21
CA SER A 14 15.52 -8.26 -3.11
C SER A 14 14.73 -8.55 -1.84
N PRO A 15 14.03 -9.70 -1.76
CA PRO A 15 13.37 -10.15 -0.53
C PRO A 15 14.28 -10.17 0.71
N GLU A 16 15.54 -10.56 0.54
CA GLU A 16 16.56 -10.63 1.59
C GLU A 16 17.03 -9.24 2.00
N ALA A 17 17.25 -8.33 1.03
CA ALA A 17 17.56 -6.93 1.32
C ALA A 17 16.41 -6.26 2.08
N PHE A 18 15.18 -6.50 1.64
CA PHE A 18 13.98 -6.03 2.31
C PHE A 18 13.85 -6.60 3.72
N LYS A 19 14.05 -7.91 3.92
CA LYS A 19 14.08 -8.53 5.26
C LYS A 19 15.11 -7.86 6.17
N ARG A 20 16.34 -7.62 5.69
CA ARG A 20 17.36 -6.91 6.46
C ARG A 20 16.93 -5.49 6.81
N ALA A 21 16.35 -4.75 5.87
CA ALA A 21 15.83 -3.40 6.10
C ALA A 21 14.74 -3.39 7.19
N LEU A 22 13.77 -4.31 7.13
CA LEU A 22 12.71 -4.44 8.14
C LEU A 22 13.28 -4.78 9.53
N LEU A 23 14.26 -5.70 9.58
CA LEU A 23 14.90 -6.10 10.83
C LEU A 23 15.75 -4.97 11.44
N ALA A 24 16.40 -4.15 10.62
CA ALA A 24 17.21 -3.01 11.06
C ALA A 24 16.38 -1.80 11.52
N ALA A 25 15.16 -1.63 11.00
CA ALA A 25 14.30 -0.53 11.37
C ALA A 25 13.86 -0.57 12.84
N LYS A 26 13.77 0.61 13.46
CA LYS A 26 13.32 0.79 14.84
C LYS A 26 11.80 0.70 14.99
N SER A 27 11.06 1.14 13.97
CA SER A 27 9.60 1.10 13.95
C SER A 27 9.06 1.02 12.52
N ILE A 28 7.96 0.29 12.35
CA ILE A 28 7.30 0.10 11.06
C ILE A 28 5.81 0.30 11.21
N ALA A 29 5.25 1.17 10.36
CA ALA A 29 3.81 1.36 10.26
C ALA A 29 3.21 0.61 9.07
N TYR A 30 2.06 -0.03 9.31
CA TYR A 30 1.20 -0.59 8.28
C TYR A 30 -0.26 -0.71 8.79
N PRO A 31 -1.27 -0.91 7.92
CA PRO A 31 -2.65 -0.99 8.35
C PRO A 31 -2.92 -2.20 9.25
N ASN A 32 -3.78 -2.05 10.25
CA ASN A 32 -4.11 -3.15 11.16
C ASN A 32 -4.79 -4.33 10.41
N PRO A 33 -4.16 -5.51 10.32
CA PRO A 33 -4.74 -6.67 9.63
C PRO A 33 -6.01 -7.19 10.32
N ALA A 34 -6.14 -7.04 11.64
CA ALA A 34 -7.32 -7.47 12.40
C ALA A 34 -8.58 -6.64 12.07
N ARG A 35 -8.43 -5.50 11.38
CA ARG A 35 -9.54 -4.68 10.88
C ARG A 35 -9.95 -5.02 9.44
N GLY A 36 -9.33 -6.02 8.82
CA GLY A 36 -9.67 -6.47 7.46
C GLY A 36 -9.13 -5.56 6.35
N SER A 37 -8.15 -4.70 6.63
CA SER A 37 -7.47 -3.92 5.58
C SER A 37 -6.73 -4.87 4.63
N ALA A 38 -7.03 -4.83 3.33
CA ALA A 38 -6.36 -5.67 2.33
C ALA A 38 -4.84 -5.47 2.34
N GLY A 39 -4.37 -4.23 2.42
CA GLY A 39 -2.94 -3.91 2.54
C GLY A 39 -2.31 -4.44 3.83
N GLY A 40 -3.02 -4.32 4.96
CA GLY A 40 -2.55 -4.85 6.25
C GLY A 40 -2.46 -6.37 6.28
N VAL A 41 -3.50 -7.06 5.78
CA VAL A 41 -3.55 -8.52 5.69
C VAL A 41 -2.46 -9.05 4.76
N HIS A 42 -2.22 -8.40 3.62
CA HIS A 42 -1.14 -8.77 2.71
C HIS A 42 0.23 -8.61 3.38
N PHE A 43 0.50 -7.46 4.00
CA PHE A 43 1.81 -7.23 4.60
C PHE A 43 2.08 -8.14 5.81
N ALA A 44 1.06 -8.47 6.61
CA ALA A 44 1.20 -9.47 7.66
C ALA A 44 1.66 -10.83 7.10
N LYS A 45 1.07 -11.29 5.98
CA LYS A 45 1.52 -12.52 5.29
C LYS A 45 2.95 -12.42 4.76
N VAL A 46 3.38 -11.25 4.28
CA VAL A 46 4.77 -11.02 3.87
C VAL A 46 5.73 -11.19 5.05
N LEU A 47 5.38 -10.69 6.24
CA LEU A 47 6.20 -10.88 7.44
C LEU A 47 6.29 -12.36 7.85
N ASP A 48 5.20 -13.12 7.68
CA ASP A 48 5.18 -14.56 7.90
C ASP A 48 6.04 -15.31 6.88
N GLN A 49 5.91 -14.99 5.58
CA GLN A 49 6.72 -15.57 4.50
C GLN A 49 8.22 -15.33 4.68
N LEU A 50 8.59 -14.14 5.18
CA LEU A 50 9.97 -13.80 5.50
C LEU A 50 10.45 -14.43 6.82
N GLY A 51 9.55 -15.03 7.60
CA GLY A 51 9.86 -15.68 8.88
C GLY A 51 10.32 -14.70 9.96
N ILE A 52 9.82 -13.46 9.96
CA ILE A 52 10.22 -12.40 10.91
C ILE A 52 9.06 -11.82 11.71
N ALA A 53 7.85 -12.39 11.58
CA ALA A 53 6.65 -11.80 12.16
C ALA A 53 6.77 -11.55 13.68
N ASN A 54 7.45 -12.42 14.43
CA ASN A 54 7.62 -12.26 15.87
C ASN A 54 8.58 -11.12 16.21
N GLU A 55 9.69 -10.99 15.49
CA GLU A 55 10.68 -9.92 15.64
C GLU A 55 10.10 -8.55 15.24
N MET A 56 9.10 -8.53 14.36
CA MET A 56 8.45 -7.29 13.94
C MET A 56 7.36 -6.81 14.89
N LYS A 57 6.71 -7.69 15.65
CA LYS A 57 5.64 -7.33 16.61
C LYS A 57 5.97 -6.15 17.53
N PRO A 58 7.10 -6.13 18.28
CA PRO A 58 7.37 -5.07 19.25
C PRO A 58 7.64 -3.69 18.63
N LYS A 59 7.91 -3.63 17.32
CA LYS A 59 8.21 -2.40 16.57
C LYS A 59 7.14 -2.05 15.54
N THR A 60 6.01 -2.75 15.54
CA THR A 60 4.90 -2.48 14.65
C THR A 60 4.00 -1.38 15.23
N VAL A 61 3.73 -0.36 14.42
CA VAL A 61 2.77 0.71 14.72
C VAL A 61 1.60 0.58 13.75
N PHE A 62 0.46 0.09 14.22
CA PHE A 62 -0.69 -0.03 13.34
C PHE A 62 -1.33 1.33 13.06
N SER A 63 -1.57 1.65 11.78
CA SER A 63 -2.39 2.82 11.44
C SER A 63 -3.86 2.54 11.75
N THR A 64 -4.50 3.44 12.50
CA THR A 64 -5.93 3.41 12.79
C THR A 64 -6.58 4.72 12.32
N PRO A 65 -7.69 4.66 11.55
CA PRO A 65 -8.40 5.86 11.15
C PRO A 65 -8.65 6.81 12.33
N PRO A 66 -8.42 8.12 12.16
CA PRO A 66 -8.15 8.81 10.89
C PRO A 66 -6.68 8.75 10.42
N ALA A 67 -5.74 8.23 11.22
CA ALA A 67 -4.33 8.18 10.86
C ALA A 67 -4.06 7.15 9.74
N VAL A 68 -3.34 7.59 8.71
CA VAL A 68 -2.83 6.74 7.62
C VAL A 68 -1.34 6.46 7.81
N VAL A 69 -0.80 5.40 7.21
CA VAL A 69 0.61 4.99 7.41
C VAL A 69 1.59 6.10 7.06
N GLY A 70 1.34 6.82 5.96
CA GLY A 70 2.20 7.92 5.55
C GLY A 70 2.30 9.03 6.61
N ASP A 71 1.21 9.32 7.33
CA ASP A 71 1.22 10.35 8.37
C ASP A 71 2.13 9.94 9.54
N LEU A 72 2.04 8.69 9.97
CA LEU A 72 2.88 8.14 11.05
C LEU A 72 4.38 8.26 10.69
N VAL A 73 4.72 8.04 9.42
CA VAL A 73 6.09 8.19 8.92
C VAL A 73 6.51 9.66 8.84
N SER A 74 5.65 10.52 8.30
CA SER A 74 5.93 11.96 8.20
C SER A 74 6.19 12.58 9.58
N LYS A 75 5.38 12.20 10.58
CA LYS A 75 5.48 12.62 11.99
C LYS A 75 6.58 11.91 12.77
N GLY A 76 7.15 10.84 12.22
CA GLY A 76 8.30 10.11 12.80
C GLY A 76 7.90 9.18 13.92
N GLU A 77 6.61 8.87 14.00
CA GLU A 77 6.06 7.83 14.86
C GLU A 77 6.47 6.45 14.34
N ALA A 78 6.72 6.33 13.02
CA ALA A 78 7.31 5.16 12.39
C ALA A 78 8.50 5.54 11.49
N GLU A 79 9.56 4.73 11.50
CA GLU A 79 10.72 4.91 10.61
C GLU A 79 10.38 4.49 9.18
N LEU A 80 9.71 3.35 9.02
CA LEU A 80 9.26 2.81 7.74
C LEU A 80 7.74 2.75 7.66
N GLY A 81 7.19 2.99 6.48
CA GLY A 81 5.77 2.80 6.18
C GLY A 81 5.55 1.80 5.06
N VAL A 82 4.67 0.83 5.28
CA VAL A 82 4.23 -0.14 4.26
C VAL A 82 2.72 -0.04 4.07
N GLN A 83 2.33 0.44 2.90
CA GLN A 83 0.95 0.58 2.44
C GLN A 83 0.93 0.57 0.91
N GLN A 84 -0.28 0.54 0.32
CA GLN A 84 -0.48 0.66 -1.11
C GLN A 84 0.06 2.00 -1.63
N LEU A 85 0.66 1.98 -2.83
CA LEU A 85 1.36 3.13 -3.39
C LEU A 85 0.46 4.36 -3.51
N HIS A 86 -0.77 4.17 -4.00
CA HIS A 86 -1.75 5.25 -4.19
C HIS A 86 -2.17 5.94 -2.88
N GLU A 87 -2.02 5.27 -1.73
CA GLU A 87 -2.32 5.87 -0.41
C GLU A 87 -1.11 6.62 0.17
N LEU A 88 0.11 6.26 -0.25
CA LEU A 88 1.34 6.95 0.17
C LEU A 88 1.64 8.18 -0.71
N MET A 89 1.39 8.10 -2.01
CA MET A 89 1.65 9.19 -2.97
C MET A 89 1.07 10.57 -2.58
N PRO A 90 -0.14 10.70 -2.00
CA PRO A 90 -0.68 12.00 -1.63
C PRO A 90 -0.10 12.58 -0.35
N VAL A 91 0.67 11.81 0.44
CA VAL A 91 1.16 12.25 1.74
C VAL A 91 2.42 13.10 1.61
N ALA A 92 2.37 14.32 2.13
CA ALA A 92 3.53 15.20 2.20
C ALA A 92 4.51 14.75 3.31
N GLY A 93 5.79 15.06 3.13
CA GLY A 93 6.81 14.78 4.16
C GLY A 93 7.30 13.33 4.20
N ILE A 94 6.92 12.51 3.23
CA ILE A 94 7.49 11.17 3.01
C ILE A 94 8.16 11.09 1.63
N GLU A 95 9.03 10.11 1.47
CA GLU A 95 9.59 9.68 0.19
C GLU A 95 9.27 8.20 -0.03
N ILE A 96 8.76 7.89 -1.22
CA ILE A 96 8.53 6.51 -1.64
C ILE A 96 9.89 5.89 -1.99
N VAL A 97 10.19 4.77 -1.35
CA VAL A 97 11.41 3.98 -1.63
C VAL A 97 11.15 3.06 -2.82
N GLY A 98 9.97 2.45 -2.88
CA GLY A 98 9.59 1.57 -3.98
C GLY A 98 8.52 0.54 -3.61
N PRO A 99 8.09 -0.30 -4.57
CA PRO A 99 7.25 -1.45 -4.32
C PRO A 99 7.94 -2.52 -3.47
N LEU A 100 7.19 -3.50 -2.98
CA LEU A 100 7.79 -4.70 -2.35
C LEU A 100 8.52 -5.51 -3.44
N PRO A 101 9.68 -6.13 -3.15
CA PRO A 101 10.46 -6.83 -4.16
C PRO A 101 9.91 -8.21 -4.52
N GLY A 102 10.05 -8.57 -5.80
CA GLY A 102 9.76 -9.92 -6.32
C GLY A 102 8.36 -10.41 -5.94
N ASP A 103 8.29 -11.67 -5.53
CA ASP A 103 7.02 -12.36 -5.22
C ASP A 103 6.35 -11.88 -3.92
N LEU A 104 6.98 -10.95 -3.16
CA LEU A 104 6.34 -10.32 -2.00
C LEU A 104 5.31 -9.27 -2.43
N GLN A 105 5.37 -8.83 -3.69
CA GLN A 105 4.37 -7.95 -4.27
C GLN A 105 3.18 -8.79 -4.73
N SER A 106 1.99 -8.51 -4.16
CA SER A 106 0.75 -9.14 -4.61
C SER A 106 -0.19 -8.08 -5.19
N PRO A 107 -0.77 -8.30 -6.38
CA PRO A 107 -1.75 -7.39 -6.93
C PRO A 107 -3.02 -7.40 -6.08
N ILE A 108 -3.39 -6.23 -5.54
CA ILE A 108 -4.70 -6.01 -4.95
C ILE A 108 -5.61 -5.51 -6.06
N VAL A 109 -6.52 -6.39 -6.51
CA VAL A 109 -7.43 -6.09 -7.61
C VAL A 109 -8.63 -5.30 -7.07
N PHE A 110 -8.84 -4.11 -7.60
CA PHE A 110 -10.06 -3.33 -7.40
C PHE A 110 -11.02 -3.61 -8.56
N ALA A 111 -12.23 -4.05 -8.25
CA ALA A 111 -13.26 -4.34 -9.24
C ALA A 111 -14.45 -3.40 -9.07
N ALA A 112 -15.06 -3.02 -10.19
CA ALA A 112 -16.33 -2.32 -10.23
C ALA A 112 -17.43 -3.27 -10.74
N ALA A 113 -18.58 -3.29 -10.08
CA ALA A 113 -19.72 -4.12 -10.46
C ALA A 113 -21.02 -3.31 -10.39
N ILE A 114 -21.98 -3.67 -11.25
CA ILE A 114 -23.32 -3.08 -11.23
C ILE A 114 -24.18 -3.88 -10.26
N MET A 115 -24.76 -3.19 -9.28
CA MET A 115 -25.70 -3.81 -8.34
C MET A 115 -26.97 -4.28 -9.06
N GLY A 116 -27.34 -5.54 -8.90
CA GLY A 116 -28.47 -6.15 -9.63
C GLY A 116 -29.83 -5.47 -9.42
N GLY A 117 -30.01 -4.75 -8.31
CA GLY A 117 -31.23 -3.98 -8.00
C GLY A 117 -31.23 -2.53 -8.47
N THR A 118 -30.24 -2.08 -9.26
CA THR A 118 -30.17 -0.68 -9.69
C THR A 118 -31.31 -0.31 -10.63
N LYS A 119 -31.87 0.90 -10.45
CA LYS A 119 -32.77 1.53 -11.43
C LYS A 119 -32.02 2.40 -12.44
N GLN A 120 -30.70 2.53 -12.27
CA GLN A 120 -29.83 3.41 -13.05
C GLN A 120 -28.80 2.59 -13.83
N THR A 121 -29.25 1.55 -14.53
CA THR A 121 -28.38 0.60 -15.22
C THR A 121 -27.47 1.29 -16.23
N ASP A 122 -28.00 2.19 -17.06
CA ASP A 122 -27.23 2.83 -18.11
C ASP A 122 -26.19 3.81 -17.55
N ALA A 123 -26.55 4.59 -16.52
CA ALA A 123 -25.60 5.44 -15.82
C ALA A 123 -24.49 4.63 -15.12
N SER A 124 -24.84 3.47 -14.54
CA SER A 124 -23.86 2.57 -13.91
C SER A 124 -22.88 1.99 -14.94
N LYS A 125 -23.37 1.58 -16.13
CA LYS A 125 -22.53 1.15 -17.25
C LYS A 125 -21.65 2.27 -17.76
N ALA A 126 -22.20 3.49 -17.90
CA ALA A 126 -21.46 4.66 -18.35
C ALA A 126 -20.28 4.97 -17.42
N LEU A 127 -20.47 4.89 -16.10
CA LEU A 127 -19.38 5.07 -15.13
C LEU A 127 -18.29 3.99 -15.28
N ILE A 128 -18.67 2.71 -15.36
CA ILE A 128 -17.68 1.63 -15.53
C ILE A 128 -16.91 1.78 -16.86
N ASN A 129 -17.59 2.17 -17.94
CA ASN A 129 -16.96 2.44 -19.22
C ASN A 129 -16.03 3.66 -19.15
N PHE A 130 -16.44 4.72 -18.45
CA PHE A 130 -15.61 5.91 -18.24
C PHE A 130 -14.30 5.57 -17.54
N LEU A 131 -14.34 4.72 -16.50
CA LEU A 131 -13.14 4.25 -15.78
C LEU A 131 -12.16 3.45 -16.65
N ARG A 132 -12.59 2.99 -17.84
CA ARG A 132 -11.78 2.26 -18.82
C ARG A 132 -11.29 3.13 -19.98
N THR A 133 -11.60 4.42 -19.98
CA THR A 133 -11.12 5.35 -21.01
C THR A 133 -9.60 5.57 -20.90
N PRO A 134 -8.90 5.94 -22.00
CA PRO A 134 -7.47 6.25 -21.96
C PRO A 134 -7.11 7.33 -20.92
N ASP A 135 -7.94 8.37 -20.79
CA ASP A 135 -7.72 9.45 -19.82
C ASP A 135 -7.84 8.97 -18.37
N ALA A 136 -8.86 8.15 -18.08
CA ALA A 136 -8.99 7.52 -16.77
C ALA A 136 -7.82 6.57 -16.48
N ALA A 137 -7.41 5.76 -17.46
CA ALA A 137 -6.27 4.85 -17.32
C ALA A 137 -4.95 5.61 -17.06
N ALA A 138 -4.73 6.74 -17.74
CA ALA A 138 -3.59 7.62 -17.52
C ALA A 138 -3.60 8.19 -16.09
N LEU A 139 -4.76 8.63 -15.61
CA LEU A 139 -4.90 9.14 -14.24
C LEU A 139 -4.68 8.04 -13.19
N ILE A 140 -5.26 6.85 -13.38
CA ILE A 140 -5.07 5.68 -12.50
C ILE A 140 -3.57 5.35 -12.39
N LYS A 141 -2.86 5.32 -13.54
CA LYS A 141 -1.42 5.12 -13.58
C LYS A 141 -0.64 6.23 -12.86
N ALA A 142 -1.01 7.48 -13.09
CA ALA A 142 -0.40 8.63 -12.42
C ALA A 142 -0.63 8.65 -10.90
N LYS A 143 -1.63 7.93 -10.40
CA LYS A 143 -1.90 7.72 -8.98
C LYS A 143 -1.31 6.43 -8.41
N GLY A 144 -0.44 5.74 -9.15
CA GLY A 144 0.31 4.59 -8.65
C GLY A 144 -0.49 3.29 -8.62
N MET A 145 -1.51 3.18 -9.47
CA MET A 145 -2.29 1.97 -9.70
C MET A 145 -2.08 1.47 -11.13
N GLU A 146 -2.37 0.20 -11.37
CA GLU A 146 -2.42 -0.36 -12.72
C GLU A 146 -3.86 -0.31 -13.24
N PRO A 147 -4.11 0.29 -14.42
CA PRO A 147 -5.44 0.30 -15.01
C PRO A 147 -5.85 -1.11 -15.44
N ALA A 148 -7.14 -1.41 -15.36
CA ALA A 148 -7.68 -2.67 -15.85
C ALA A 148 -7.33 -2.84 -17.35
N THR A 149 -6.81 -4.00 -17.71
CA THR A 149 -6.62 -4.35 -19.13
C THR A 149 -7.98 -4.43 -19.84
N PRO A 150 -8.06 -4.01 -21.11
CA PRO A 150 -9.28 -4.09 -21.92
C PRO A 150 -9.92 -5.48 -21.92
#